data_AF-A0A9D2M4G3-F1
#
_entry.id   AF-A0A9D2M4G3-F1
#
_cell.length_a   1.000
_cell.length_b   1.000
_cell.length_c   1.000
_cell.angle_alpha   90.00
_cell.angle_beta   90.00
_cell.angle_gamma   90.00
#
_symmetry.space_group_name_H-M   'P 1'
#
loop_
_entity.id
_entity.type
_entity.pdbx_description
1 polymer ?
#
loop_
_entity_poly.entity_id
_entity_poly.type
_entity_poly.pdbx_seq_one_letter_code
_entity_poly.pdbx_strand_id
1 'polypeptide(L)'
;MKVIESRQNRPEVNPTYAAQTRAQIQQLLGLPSADGFTIIQWNPTVVRPAEASYVILKQRIAELGNFFAEASYEDGRFWNLAPHLTQPIEEAEILGWSYPPFDERLTLLGSCAE
;
A
#
# COMPACT_ATOMS: atom_id res chain seq x y z
N MET A 1 3.43 38.63 18.37
CA MET A 1 2.52 38.00 17.38
C MET A 1 2.49 36.51 17.70
N LYS A 2 1.41 35.99 18.29
CA LYS A 2 1.28 34.57 18.65
C LYS A 2 0.76 33.82 17.43
N VAL A 3 1.57 32.95 16.85
CA VAL A 3 1.12 32.02 15.80
C VAL A 3 0.46 30.85 16.51
N ILE A 4 -0.85 30.72 16.34
CA ILE A 4 -1.63 29.57 16.79
C ILE A 4 -1.58 28.58 15.63
N GLU A 5 -0.68 27.60 15.68
CA GLU A 5 -0.69 26.51 14.71
C GLU A 5 -1.82 25.55 15.07
N SER A 6 -2.84 25.57 14.22
CA SER A 6 -3.97 24.65 14.20
C SER A 6 -3.45 23.22 14.08
N ARG A 7 -3.40 22.49 15.20
CA ARG A 7 -3.20 21.03 15.19
C ARG A 7 -4.36 20.42 14.42
N GLN A 8 -4.12 20.09 13.15
CA GLN A 8 -5.05 19.30 12.35
C GLN A 8 -5.20 17.93 13.02
N ASN A 9 -6.44 17.64 13.37
CA ASN A 9 -6.93 16.41 13.96
C ASN A 9 -6.63 15.25 12.98
N ARG A 10 -5.49 14.56 13.15
CA ARG A 10 -5.21 13.33 12.41
C ARG A 10 -6.07 12.21 13.01
N PRO A 11 -6.89 11.50 12.23
CA PRO A 11 -7.60 10.35 12.74
C PRO A 11 -6.56 9.25 13.02
N GLU A 12 -6.27 9.01 14.29
CA GLU A 12 -5.65 7.77 14.73
C GLU A 12 -6.50 6.61 14.18
N VAL A 13 -5.87 5.63 13.54
CA VAL A 13 -6.56 4.42 13.10
C VAL A 13 -7.03 3.71 14.36
N ASN A 14 -8.31 3.93 14.71
CA ASN A 14 -8.90 3.27 15.86
C ASN A 14 -8.82 1.75 15.61
N PRO A 15 -8.07 0.97 16.41
CA PRO A 15 -7.86 -0.46 16.19
C PRO A 15 -9.17 -1.25 16.12
N THR A 16 -10.24 -0.70 16.70
CA THR A 16 -11.60 -1.22 16.62
C THR A 16 -12.16 -1.20 15.19
N TYR A 17 -11.81 -0.19 14.38
CA TYR A 17 -12.32 -0.04 13.01
C TYR A 17 -11.74 -1.11 12.06
N ALA A 18 -10.43 -1.36 12.12
CA ALA A 18 -9.80 -2.40 11.30
C ALA A 18 -10.33 -3.80 11.62
N ALA A 19 -10.54 -4.10 12.91
CA ALA A 19 -11.15 -5.35 13.36
C ALA A 19 -12.60 -5.48 12.88
N GLN A 20 -13.39 -4.40 12.97
CA GLN A 20 -14.77 -4.37 12.46
C GLN A 20 -14.84 -4.57 10.95
N THR A 21 -13.97 -3.91 10.18
CA THR A 21 -13.90 -4.08 8.72
C THR A 21 -13.53 -5.52 8.36
N ARG A 22 -12.56 -6.14 9.06
CA ARG A 22 -12.20 -7.54 8.83
C ARG A 22 -13.36 -8.49 9.12
N ALA A 23 -14.08 -8.29 10.22
CA ALA A 23 -15.25 -9.11 10.57
C ALA A 23 -16.38 -8.98 9.53
N GLN A 24 -16.63 -7.77 9.03
CA GLN A 24 -17.62 -7.53 7.98
C GLN A 24 -17.24 -8.19 6.65
N ILE A 25 -15.96 -8.12 6.26
CA ILE A 25 -15.46 -8.77 5.04
C ILE A 25 -15.54 -10.30 5.18
N GLN A 26 -15.15 -10.85 6.34
CA GLN A 26 -15.35 -12.27 6.63
C GLN A 26 -16.83 -12.66 6.49
N GLN A 27 -17.71 -11.85 7.09
CA GLN A 27 -19.16 -11.74 6.89
C GLN A 27 -19.58 -12.01 5.44
N LEU A 28 -19.18 -11.05 4.60
CA LEU A 28 -19.56 -10.95 3.19
C LEU A 28 -19.03 -12.11 2.34
N LEU A 29 -17.80 -12.55 2.61
CA LEU A 29 -17.14 -13.62 1.86
C LEU A 29 -17.55 -15.03 2.33
N GLY A 30 -18.28 -15.15 3.44
CA GLY A 30 -18.70 -16.44 4.01
C GLY A 30 -17.52 -17.28 4.50
N LEU A 31 -16.43 -16.65 4.96
CA LEU A 31 -15.22 -17.35 5.36
C LEU A 31 -15.29 -17.84 6.82
N PRO A 32 -14.73 -19.02 7.14
CA PRO A 32 -14.79 -19.58 8.49
C PRO A 32 -13.93 -18.82 9.51
N SER A 33 -12.89 -18.11 9.04
CA SER A 33 -12.02 -17.24 9.84
C SER A 33 -11.60 -16.01 9.02
N ALA A 34 -11.29 -14.91 9.71
CA ALA A 34 -10.69 -13.72 9.12
C ALA A 34 -9.25 -13.93 8.63
N ASP A 35 -8.63 -15.08 8.95
CA ASP A 35 -7.32 -15.48 8.42
C ASP A 35 -7.41 -16.00 6.97
N GLY A 36 -8.63 -16.29 6.49
CA GLY A 36 -8.88 -16.76 5.12
C GLY A 36 -8.66 -15.68 4.05
N PHE A 37 -8.32 -14.46 4.43
CA PHE A 37 -8.05 -13.37 3.50
C PHE A 37 -7.06 -12.34 4.05
N THR A 38 -6.53 -11.53 3.14
CA THR A 38 -5.66 -10.40 3.43
C THR A 38 -6.23 -9.14 2.80
N ILE A 39 -6.16 -8.02 3.53
CA ILE A 39 -6.49 -6.70 3.00
C ILE A 39 -5.18 -6.02 2.59
N ILE A 40 -5.09 -5.60 1.33
CA ILE A 40 -3.99 -4.77 0.83
C ILE A 40 -4.46 -3.32 0.78
N GLN A 41 -3.80 -2.45 1.53
CA GLN A 41 -4.06 -1.02 1.50
C GLN A 41 -3.09 -0.36 0.51
N TRP A 42 -3.64 0.18 -0.58
CA TRP A 42 -2.85 0.86 -1.61
C TRP A 42 -2.49 2.27 -1.17
N ASN A 43 -1.19 2.54 -1.10
CA ASN A 43 -0.63 3.88 -0.95
C ASN A 43 -0.61 4.58 -2.31
N PRO A 44 -0.92 5.88 -2.36
CA PRO A 44 -0.80 6.66 -3.57
C PRO A 44 0.67 6.88 -3.93
N THR A 45 0.98 7.07 -5.22
CA THR A 45 2.35 7.28 -5.72
C THR A 45 3.01 8.58 -5.25
N VAL A 46 2.22 9.54 -4.73
CA VAL A 46 2.75 10.75 -4.09
C VAL A 46 3.52 10.45 -2.80
N VAL A 47 3.18 9.34 -2.13
CA VAL A 47 3.98 8.78 -1.03
C VAL A 47 4.90 7.74 -1.65
N ARG A 48 6.20 7.85 -1.41
CA ARG A 48 7.17 6.90 -1.96
C ARG A 48 7.45 5.77 -0.97
N PRO A 49 7.69 4.53 -1.43
CA PRO A 49 8.25 3.49 -0.58
C PRO A 49 9.63 3.91 -0.05
N ALA A 50 10.12 3.21 0.97
CA ALA A 50 11.53 3.35 1.36
C ALA A 50 12.43 2.86 0.21
N GLU A 51 13.61 3.47 0.05
CA GLU A 51 14.62 2.96 -0.91
C GLU A 51 15.01 1.52 -0.61
N ALA A 52 15.38 0.79 -1.66
CA ALA A 52 15.69 -0.64 -1.64
C ALA A 52 14.57 -1.50 -1.05
N SER A 53 13.32 -1.19 -1.43
CA SER A 53 12.14 -1.92 -0.95
C SER A 53 11.55 -2.86 -1.98
N TYR A 54 11.05 -3.99 -1.51
CA TYR A 54 10.11 -4.81 -2.25
C TYR A 54 8.68 -4.33 -2.03
N VAL A 55 7.90 -4.18 -3.11
CA VAL A 55 6.52 -3.70 -3.07
C VAL A 55 5.63 -4.48 -4.04
N ILE A 56 4.33 -4.42 -3.79
CA ILE A 56 3.29 -4.79 -4.75
C ILE A 56 2.78 -3.50 -5.37
N LEU A 57 2.67 -3.46 -6.68
CA LEU A 57 2.08 -2.37 -7.45
C LEU A 57 0.69 -2.73 -7.92
N LYS A 58 -0.18 -1.72 -7.95
CA LYS A 58 -1.41 -1.73 -8.73
C LYS A 58 -1.16 -0.90 -9.97
N GLN A 59 -1.22 -1.52 -11.12
CA GLN A 59 -0.90 -0.88 -12.40
C GLN A 59 -2.10 -0.90 -13.35
N ARG A 60 -2.10 0.02 -14.31
CA ARG A 60 -3.03 0.05 -15.43
C ARG A 60 -2.27 0.06 -16.75
N ILE A 61 -2.24 -1.09 -17.41
CA ILE A 61 -1.71 -1.23 -18.78
C ILE A 61 -2.88 -1.12 -19.77
N ALA A 62 -2.65 -0.41 -20.87
CA ALA A 62 -3.69 -0.10 -21.86
C ALA A 62 -4.37 -1.37 -22.42
N GLU A 63 -3.62 -2.43 -22.73
CA GLU A 63 -4.18 -3.66 -23.30
C GLU A 63 -4.75 -4.64 -22.26
N LEU A 64 -4.34 -4.54 -21.00
CA LEU A 64 -4.63 -5.54 -19.96
C LEU A 64 -5.59 -5.04 -18.87
N GLY A 65 -5.85 -3.73 -18.82
CA GLY A 65 -6.62 -3.11 -17.75
C GLY A 65 -5.82 -3.03 -16.45
N ASN A 66 -6.51 -3.20 -15.32
CA ASN A 66 -5.86 -3.14 -14.00
C ASN A 66 -5.27 -4.50 -13.64
N PHE A 67 -3.99 -4.52 -13.29
CA PHE A 67 -3.29 -5.72 -12.82
C PHE A 67 -2.40 -5.38 -11.62
N PHE A 68 -1.94 -6.43 -10.94
CA PHE A 68 -1.05 -6.31 -9.79
C PHE A 68 0.26 -7.01 -10.11
N ALA A 69 1.38 -6.37 -9.76
CA ALA A 69 2.71 -6.92 -9.99
C ALA A 69 3.64 -6.65 -8.82
N GLU A 70 4.62 -7.53 -8.65
CA GLU A 70 5.69 -7.35 -7.67
C GLU A 70 6.81 -6.51 -8.29
N ALA A 71 7.38 -5.60 -7.51
CA ALA A 71 8.39 -4.65 -7.95
C ALA A 71 9.39 -4.34 -6.84
N SER A 72 10.58 -3.87 -7.22
CA SER A 72 11.47 -3.16 -6.29
C SER A 72 11.32 -1.65 -6.44
N TYR A 73 11.62 -0.90 -5.38
CA TYR A 73 11.77 0.55 -5.39
C TYR A 73 13.21 0.90 -5.09
N GLU A 74 13.94 1.35 -6.11
CA GLU A 74 15.39 1.57 -6.09
C GLU A 74 15.74 2.79 -6.97
N ASP A 75 16.64 3.63 -6.49
CA ASP A 75 17.05 4.88 -7.15
C ASP A 75 15.85 5.78 -7.47
N GLY A 76 14.89 5.85 -6.55
CA GLY A 76 13.69 6.66 -6.67
C GLY A 76 12.65 6.13 -7.68
N ARG A 77 12.85 4.93 -8.24
CA ARG A 77 12.01 4.37 -9.32
C ARG A 77 11.52 2.97 -8.99
N PHE A 78 10.41 2.59 -9.61
CA PHE A 78 9.87 1.24 -9.53
C PHE A 78 10.45 0.37 -10.65
N TRP A 79 10.85 -0.86 -10.31
CA TRP A 79 11.46 -1.80 -11.22
C TRP A 79 10.74 -3.13 -11.21
N ASN A 80 10.56 -3.71 -12.39
CA ASN A 80 10.08 -5.08 -12.49
C ASN A 80 11.15 -6.05 -11.98
N LEU A 81 10.72 -7.12 -11.33
CA LEU A 81 11.63 -8.18 -10.86
C LEU A 81 12.06 -9.15 -11.97
N ALA A 82 11.46 -9.04 -13.16
CA ALA A 82 11.79 -9.92 -14.26
C ALA A 82 13.17 -9.54 -14.85
N PRO A 83 14.13 -10.48 -14.93
CA PRO A 83 15.53 -10.17 -15.23
C PRO A 83 15.78 -9.63 -16.64
N HIS A 84 14.81 -9.73 -17.54
CA HIS A 84 14.89 -9.23 -18.91
C HIS A 84 14.35 -7.79 -19.04
N LEU A 85 13.73 -7.24 -18.00
CA LEU A 85 13.20 -5.88 -18.00
C LEU A 85 14.24 -4.95 -17.37
N THR A 86 14.89 -4.17 -18.24
CA THR A 86 15.99 -3.27 -17.87
C THR A 86 15.55 -1.82 -17.74
N GLN A 87 14.26 -1.55 -17.95
CA GLN A 87 13.68 -0.22 -17.82
C GLN A 87 12.80 -0.17 -16.57
N PRO A 88 12.80 0.98 -15.86
CA PRO A 88 11.88 1.20 -14.77
C PRO A 88 10.44 1.22 -15.30
N ILE A 89 9.51 0.90 -14.43
CA ILE A 89 8.08 0.97 -14.69
C ILE A 89 7.70 2.45 -14.86
N GLU A 90 6.93 2.74 -15.91
CA GLU A 90 6.41 4.08 -16.17
C GLU A 90 5.47 4.52 -15.03
N GLU A 91 5.78 5.63 -14.35
CA GLU A 91 4.99 6.08 -13.20
C GLU A 91 3.52 6.35 -13.54
N ALA A 92 3.25 6.75 -14.80
CA ALA A 92 1.89 6.98 -15.29
C ALA A 92 1.03 5.71 -15.31
N GLU A 93 1.66 4.53 -15.32
CA GLU A 93 0.97 3.24 -15.26
C GLU A 93 0.68 2.80 -13.83
N ILE A 94 1.25 3.45 -12.82
CA ILE A 94 1.15 3.04 -11.41
C ILE A 94 -0.01 3.79 -10.74
N LEU A 95 -1.04 3.03 -10.33
CA LEU A 95 -2.19 3.55 -9.59
C LEU A 95 -1.93 3.60 -8.07
N GLY A 96 -1.02 2.78 -7.57
CA GLY A 96 -0.64 2.74 -6.16
C GLY A 96 0.28 1.57 -5.84
N TRP A 97 0.76 1.53 -4.61
CA TRP A 97 1.69 0.50 -4.14
C TRP A 97 1.40 0.09 -2.69
N SER A 98 1.85 -1.10 -2.29
CA SER A 98 1.81 -1.57 -0.89
C SER A 98 3.04 -2.41 -0.62
N TYR A 99 3.49 -2.44 0.63
CA TYR A 99 4.38 -3.54 1.03
C TYR A 99 3.61 -4.86 1.00
N PRO A 100 4.30 -6.00 0.79
CA PRO A 100 3.69 -7.31 0.87
C PRO A 100 2.98 -7.53 2.20
N PRO A 101 1.93 -8.35 2.23
CA PRO A 101 1.34 -8.77 3.48
C PRO A 101 2.41 -9.43 4.37
N PHE A 102 2.34 -9.18 5.68
CA PHE A 102 3.31 -9.60 6.69
C PHE A 102 4.65 -8.85 6.68
N ASP A 103 4.81 -7.81 5.86
CA ASP A 103 5.93 -6.88 6.01
C ASP A 103 5.74 -6.06 7.30
N GLU A 104 6.73 -6.07 8.20
CA GLU A 104 6.68 -5.37 9.49
C GLU A 104 6.44 -3.86 9.31
N ARG A 105 6.84 -3.28 8.17
CA ARG A 105 6.60 -1.87 7.83
C ARG A 105 5.13 -1.53 7.58
N LEU A 106 4.25 -2.53 7.41
CA LEU A 106 2.80 -2.31 7.41
C LEU A 106 2.31 -1.77 8.75
N THR A 107 2.97 -2.12 9.86
CA THR A 107 2.66 -1.51 11.17
C THR A 107 3.10 -0.05 11.24
N LEU A 108 4.18 0.32 10.53
CA LEU A 108 4.74 1.68 10.45
C LEU A 108 3.96 2.61 9.51
N LEU A 109 3.27 2.09 8.50
CA LEU A 109 2.41 2.91 7.64
C LEU A 109 1.01 3.15 8.25
N GLY A 110 0.58 2.29 9.18
CA GLY A 110 -0.60 2.50 10.03
C GLY A 110 -0.33 3.33 11.29
N SER A 111 0.92 3.45 11.70
CA SER A 111 1.38 4.40 12.71
C SER A 111 2.00 5.60 12.01
N CYS A 112 1.14 6.56 11.63
CA CYS A 112 1.62 7.89 11.27
C CYS A 112 2.62 8.36 12.35
N ALA A 113 3.86 8.58 11.93
CA ALA A 113 5.01 8.98 12.74
C ALA A 113 4.67 9.85 13.97
N GLU A 114 5.25 9.46 15.13
CA GLU A 114 5.39 10.30 16.33
C GLU A 114 6.15 11.61 16.04
#